data_AF-A0A1H1UNX4-F1
#
_entry.id   AF-A0A1H1UNX4-F1
#
_cell.length_a   1.000
_cell.length_b   1.000
_cell.length_c   1.000
_cell.angle_alpha   90.00
_cell.angle_beta   90.00
_cell.angle_gamma   90.00
#
_symmetry.space_group_name_H-M   'P 1'
#
loop_
_entity.id
_entity.type
_entity.pdbx_description
1 polymer ?
#
loop_
_entity_poly.entity_id
_entity_poly.type
_entity_poly.pdbx_seq_one_letter_code
_entity_poly.pdbx_strand_id
1 'polypeptide(L)'
;MTSQAISHEISTDLDKRRRQITAGFARFYSPLAVLTFVLTFFPYYKSDPGESTQYGSLWQEATRTGHSYDIMAVIIFLAIVALLTLAAVEVLGVVGLVATAVLTLSIGTLLWTAPGFSDPPEHSHAGILDITICLIGTAILLSNAACLLVLARVQKRRTASATAADSSTR
;
A
#
# COMPACT_ATOMS: atom_id res chain seq x y z
N MET A 1 -28.19 20.45 28.16
CA MET A 1 -27.46 20.39 26.87
C MET A 1 -28.05 19.26 26.05
N THR A 2 -28.43 19.51 24.80
CA THR A 2 -29.16 18.55 23.96
C THR A 2 -28.24 17.45 23.44
N SER A 3 -28.72 16.20 23.37
CA SER A 3 -27.99 15.01 22.87
C SER A 3 -27.33 15.23 21.49
N GLN A 4 -27.95 16.09 20.66
CA GLN A 4 -27.41 16.53 19.38
C GLN A 4 -26.09 17.33 19.49
N ALA A 5 -25.94 18.20 20.48
CA ALA A 5 -24.74 19.02 20.65
C ALA A 5 -23.52 18.15 20.99
N ILE A 6 -23.70 17.16 21.88
CA ILE A 6 -22.64 16.20 22.27
C ILE A 6 -22.25 15.32 21.08
N SER A 7 -23.24 14.85 20.31
CA SER A 7 -22.99 14.01 19.13
C SER A 7 -22.19 14.75 18.05
N HIS A 8 -22.51 16.04 17.84
CA HIS A 8 -21.81 16.91 16.89
C HIS A 8 -20.36 17.21 17.31
N GLU A 9 -20.13 17.45 18.60
CA GLU A 9 -18.78 17.68 19.12
C GLU A 9 -17.90 16.42 18.96
N ILE A 10 -18.44 15.24 19.27
CA ILE A 10 -17.74 13.96 19.13
C ILE A 10 -17.39 13.68 17.66
N SER A 11 -18.30 13.90 16.71
CA SER A 11 -18.00 13.69 15.28
C SER A 11 -16.90 14.62 14.80
N THR A 12 -16.92 15.88 15.24
CA THR A 12 -15.94 16.89 14.82
C THR A 12 -14.52 16.55 15.33
N ASP A 13 -14.38 16.10 16.57
CA ASP A 13 -13.07 15.65 17.10
C ASP A 13 -12.53 14.43 16.33
N LEU A 14 -13.39 13.44 16.05
CA LEU A 14 -12.99 12.24 15.33
C LEU A 14 -12.60 12.53 13.88
N ASP A 15 -13.32 13.43 13.20
CA ASP A 15 -12.98 13.87 11.85
C ASP A 15 -11.64 14.62 11.82
N LYS A 16 -11.38 15.46 12.83
CA LYS A 16 -10.09 16.14 12.98
C LYS A 16 -8.95 15.13 13.17
N ARG A 17 -9.12 14.14 14.05
CA ARG A 17 -8.13 13.06 14.25
C ARG A 17 -7.90 12.25 12.99
N ARG A 18 -8.96 11.90 12.26
CA ARG A 18 -8.88 11.18 10.99
C ARG A 18 -8.01 11.96 10.00
N ARG A 19 -8.28 13.25 9.78
CA ARG A 19 -7.50 14.10 8.88
C ARG A 19 -6.03 14.18 9.29
N GLN A 20 -5.74 14.34 10.59
CA GLN A 20 -4.37 14.39 11.09
C GLN A 20 -3.59 13.09 10.82
N ILE A 21 -4.22 11.93 11.05
CA ILE A 21 -3.62 10.63 10.78
C ILE A 21 -3.38 10.47 9.27
N THR A 22 -4.40 10.72 8.44
CA THR A 22 -4.29 10.56 7.00
C THR A 22 -3.20 11.48 6.41
N ALA A 23 -3.15 12.75 6.82
CA ALA A 23 -2.11 13.69 6.39
C ALA A 23 -0.70 13.29 6.86
N GLY A 24 -0.58 12.68 8.05
CA GLY A 24 0.69 12.14 8.54
C GLY A 24 1.22 11.01 7.67
N PHE A 25 0.35 10.06 7.32
CA PHE A 25 0.71 8.93 6.45
C PHE A 25 0.92 9.33 4.99
N ALA A 26 0.15 10.30 4.48
CA ALA A 26 0.23 10.77 3.09
C ALA A 26 1.64 11.17 2.65
N ARG A 27 2.43 11.74 3.56
CA ARG A 27 3.82 12.17 3.34
C ARG A 27 4.76 11.03 2.99
N PHE A 28 4.46 9.80 3.39
CA PHE A 28 5.27 8.62 3.07
C PHE A 28 4.92 8.02 1.72
N TYR A 29 3.67 8.17 1.27
CA TYR A 29 3.21 7.53 0.03
C TYR A 29 3.78 8.16 -1.23
N SER A 30 4.02 9.48 -1.24
CA SER A 30 4.65 10.16 -2.38
C SER A 30 6.09 9.67 -2.65
N PRO A 31 7.03 9.69 -1.69
CA PRO A 31 8.38 9.18 -1.94
C PRO A 31 8.38 7.67 -2.22
N LEU A 32 7.49 6.89 -1.58
CA LEU A 32 7.33 5.47 -1.90
C LEU A 32 6.89 5.26 -3.36
N ALA A 33 5.90 6.01 -3.86
CA ALA A 33 5.43 5.90 -5.24
C ALA A 33 6.57 6.18 -6.24
N VAL A 34 7.36 7.22 -5.98
CA VAL A 34 8.50 7.58 -6.83
C VAL A 34 9.57 6.51 -6.79
N LEU A 35 9.97 6.03 -5.61
CA LEU A 35 10.98 4.99 -5.47
C LEU A 35 10.55 3.68 -6.13
N THR A 36 9.33 3.23 -5.88
CA THR A 36 8.76 2.03 -6.53
C THR A 36 8.75 2.19 -8.05
N PHE A 37 8.37 3.35 -8.58
CA PHE A 37 8.40 3.59 -10.02
C PHE A 37 9.82 3.57 -10.58
N VAL A 38 10.77 4.24 -9.94
CA VAL A 38 12.17 4.31 -10.38
C VAL A 38 12.82 2.92 -10.39
N LEU A 39 12.52 2.07 -9.41
CA LEU A 39 13.09 0.73 -9.32
C LEU A 39 12.70 -0.18 -10.49
N THR A 40 11.56 0.06 -11.14
CA THR A 40 11.14 -0.72 -12.32
C THR A 40 12.11 -0.61 -13.50
N PHE A 41 12.95 0.41 -13.53
CA PHE A 41 13.96 0.63 -14.57
C PHE A 41 15.30 -0.08 -14.30
N PHE A 42 15.46 -0.69 -13.12
CA PHE A 42 16.67 -1.43 -12.76
C PHE A 42 16.47 -2.93 -12.88
N PRO A 43 17.52 -3.71 -13.18
CA PRO A 43 17.42 -5.16 -13.20
C PRO A 43 17.24 -5.70 -11.79
N TYR A 44 16.28 -6.59 -11.60
CA TYR A 44 15.98 -7.18 -10.27
C TYR A 44 16.89 -8.35 -9.90
N TYR A 45 17.41 -9.05 -10.90
CA TYR A 45 18.34 -10.16 -10.75
C TYR A 45 19.72 -9.77 -11.28
N LYS A 46 20.78 -10.33 -10.68
CA LYS A 46 22.14 -10.19 -11.21
C LYS A 46 22.28 -11.06 -12.45
N SER A 47 22.97 -10.54 -13.46
CA SER A 47 23.42 -11.35 -14.60
C SER A 47 24.80 -11.92 -14.26
N ASP A 48 24.98 -13.23 -14.41
CA ASP A 48 26.28 -13.84 -14.18
C ASP A 48 27.23 -13.54 -15.36
N PRO A 49 28.47 -13.06 -15.10
CA PRO A 49 29.40 -12.66 -16.15
C PRO A 49 29.93 -13.82 -17.02
N GLY A 50 29.54 -15.06 -16.73
CA GLY A 50 29.89 -16.26 -17.49
C GLY A 50 28.71 -16.94 -18.21
N GLU A 51 27.48 -16.49 -17.98
CA GLU A 51 26.29 -17.06 -18.63
C GLU A 51 25.79 -16.19 -19.79
N SER A 52 25.19 -16.82 -20.79
CA SER A 52 24.57 -16.10 -21.92
C SER A 52 23.28 -15.37 -21.51
N THR A 53 22.73 -15.66 -20.33
CA THR A 53 21.49 -15.07 -19.83
C THR A 53 21.79 -13.72 -19.16
N GLN A 54 21.38 -12.63 -19.82
CA GLN A 54 21.36 -11.30 -19.24
C GLN A 54 19.95 -10.93 -18.81
N TYR A 55 19.79 -10.54 -17.55
CA TYR A 55 18.53 -10.06 -16.98
C TYR A 55 18.44 -8.54 -17.11
N GLY A 56 17.37 -8.08 -17.75
CA GLY A 56 17.03 -6.68 -17.89
C GLY A 56 16.16 -6.13 -16.77
N SER A 57 15.83 -4.85 -16.88
CA SER A 57 14.76 -4.22 -16.12
C SER A 57 13.39 -4.85 -16.43
N LEU A 58 12.39 -4.59 -15.59
CA LEU A 58 11.03 -5.09 -15.79
C LEU A 58 10.47 -4.74 -17.17
N TRP A 59 10.72 -3.51 -17.62
CA TRP A 59 10.29 -3.03 -18.93
C TRP A 59 11.00 -3.77 -20.07
N GLN A 60 12.31 -3.99 -19.93
CA GLN A 60 13.08 -4.72 -20.94
C GLN A 60 12.57 -6.17 -21.03
N GLU A 61 12.36 -6.84 -19.90
CA GLU A 61 11.85 -8.21 -19.90
C GLU A 61 10.45 -8.29 -20.50
N ALA A 62 9.53 -7.41 -20.10
CA ALA A 62 8.19 -7.36 -20.67
C ALA A 62 8.19 -7.15 -22.19
N THR A 63 9.09 -6.31 -22.72
CA THR A 63 9.22 -6.09 -24.17
C THR A 63 9.94 -7.22 -24.92
N ARG A 64 10.86 -7.91 -24.25
CA ARG A 64 11.72 -8.95 -24.84
C ARG A 64 11.04 -10.30 -24.92
N THR A 65 10.44 -10.73 -23.81
CA THR A 65 9.83 -12.07 -23.70
C THR A 65 8.38 -12.04 -24.16
N GLY A 66 7.67 -10.92 -23.94
CA GLY A 66 6.23 -10.83 -24.13
C GLY A 66 5.43 -11.84 -23.29
N HIS A 67 6.05 -12.46 -22.28
CA HIS A 67 5.36 -13.44 -21.44
C HIS A 67 4.25 -12.75 -20.64
N SER A 68 3.11 -13.43 -20.53
CA SER A 68 1.94 -12.91 -19.81
C SER A 68 2.26 -12.51 -18.37
N TYR A 69 3.16 -13.23 -17.70
CA TYR A 69 3.60 -12.93 -16.34
C TYR A 69 4.35 -11.60 -16.22
N ASP A 70 5.24 -11.29 -17.16
CA ASP A 70 6.02 -10.05 -17.14
C ASP A 70 5.13 -8.82 -17.38
N ILE A 71 4.16 -8.96 -18.31
CA ILE A 71 3.16 -7.91 -18.57
C ILE A 71 2.25 -7.71 -17.35
N MET A 72 1.81 -8.79 -16.70
CA MET A 72 1.01 -8.69 -15.47
C MET A 72 1.79 -8.02 -14.34
N ALA A 73 3.09 -8.32 -14.19
CA ALA A 73 3.94 -7.66 -13.20
C ALA A 73 4.01 -6.15 -13.45
N VAL A 74 4.20 -5.71 -14.70
CA VAL A 74 4.16 -4.27 -15.07
C VAL A 74 2.83 -3.64 -14.69
N ILE A 75 1.70 -4.28 -15.03
CA ILE A 75 0.37 -3.75 -14.73
C ILE A 75 0.17 -3.60 -13.21
N ILE A 76 0.58 -4.60 -12.43
CA ILE A 76 0.47 -4.56 -10.97
C ILE A 76 1.36 -3.45 -10.40
N PHE A 77 2.60 -3.29 -10.89
CA PHE A 77 3.48 -2.20 -10.47
C PHE A 77 2.86 -0.83 -10.75
N LEU A 78 2.32 -0.61 -11.95
CA LEU A 78 1.63 0.63 -12.29
C LEU A 78 0.40 0.87 -11.42
N ALA A 79 -0.36 -0.19 -11.12
CA ALA A 79 -1.49 -0.10 -10.20
C ALA A 79 -1.06 0.29 -8.78
N ILE A 80 0.04 -0.28 -8.26
CA ILE A 80 0.60 0.09 -6.96
C ILE A 80 1.04 1.55 -6.96
N VAL A 81 1.77 2.01 -7.98
CA VAL A 81 2.22 3.41 -8.09
C VAL A 81 1.02 4.37 -8.16
N ALA A 82 0.00 4.04 -8.95
CA ALA A 82 -1.23 4.83 -9.03
C ALA A 82 -1.96 4.89 -7.68
N LEU A 83 -2.11 3.74 -6.99
CA LEU A 83 -2.77 3.67 -5.69
C LEU A 83 -1.98 4.39 -4.59
N LEU A 84 -0.66 4.30 -4.57
CA LEU A 84 0.19 5.07 -3.67
C LEU A 84 0.06 6.58 -3.95
N THR A 85 -0.04 6.98 -5.22
CA THR A 85 -0.28 8.39 -5.59
C THR A 85 -1.65 8.85 -5.09
N LEU A 86 -2.70 8.04 -5.25
CA LEU A 86 -4.04 8.32 -4.71
C LEU A 86 -4.05 8.37 -3.17
N ALA A 87 -3.26 7.54 -2.52
CA ALA A 87 -3.08 7.57 -1.07
C ALA A 87 -2.35 8.85 -0.62
N ALA A 88 -1.37 9.33 -1.40
CA ALA A 88 -0.65 10.57 -1.13
C ALA A 88 -1.53 11.82 -1.20
N VAL A 89 -2.60 11.79 -2.00
CA VAL A 89 -3.61 12.88 -2.06
C VAL A 89 -4.81 12.62 -1.16
N GLU A 90 -4.70 11.67 -0.22
CA GLU A 90 -5.72 11.39 0.81
C GLU A 90 -7.07 10.88 0.26
N VAL A 91 -7.11 10.42 -0.99
CA VAL A 91 -8.35 9.93 -1.64
C VAL A 91 -8.66 8.49 -1.24
N LEU A 92 -7.64 7.72 -0.83
CA LEU A 92 -7.77 6.29 -0.60
C LEU A 92 -8.40 5.97 0.77
N GLY A 93 -9.55 5.29 0.75
CA GLY A 93 -10.18 4.73 1.96
C GLY A 93 -9.52 3.43 2.44
N VAL A 94 -10.00 2.89 3.56
CA VAL A 94 -9.47 1.65 4.18
C VAL A 94 -9.37 0.49 3.19
N VAL A 95 -10.41 0.26 2.38
CA VAL A 95 -10.42 -0.84 1.40
C VAL A 95 -9.31 -0.67 0.38
N GLY A 96 -9.11 0.55 -0.14
CA GLY A 96 -8.04 0.82 -1.09
C GLY A 96 -6.65 0.69 -0.46
N LEU A 97 -6.47 1.12 0.79
CA LEU A 97 -5.21 0.94 1.52
C LEU A 97 -4.86 -0.54 1.69
N VAL A 98 -5.83 -1.37 2.07
CA VAL A 98 -5.64 -2.82 2.20
C VAL A 98 -5.38 -3.47 0.86
N ALA A 99 -6.13 -3.09 -0.19
CA ALA A 99 -5.89 -3.61 -1.55
C ALA A 99 -4.47 -3.27 -2.03
N THR A 100 -4.02 -2.04 -1.80
CA THR A 100 -2.65 -1.60 -2.13
C THR A 100 -1.63 -2.43 -1.35
N ALA A 101 -1.84 -2.63 -0.04
CA ALA A 101 -0.94 -3.43 0.80
C ALA A 101 -0.82 -4.88 0.31
N VAL A 102 -1.94 -5.48 -0.10
CA VAL A 102 -1.94 -6.84 -0.68
C VAL A 102 -1.14 -6.87 -1.98
N LEU A 103 -1.38 -5.95 -2.91
CA LEU A 103 -0.64 -5.88 -4.18
C LEU A 103 0.86 -5.68 -3.95
N THR A 104 1.23 -4.74 -3.09
CA THR A 104 2.63 -4.47 -2.71
C THR A 104 3.29 -5.72 -2.10
N LEU A 105 2.60 -6.39 -1.17
CA LEU A 105 3.13 -7.61 -0.56
C LEU A 105 3.25 -8.75 -1.55
N SER A 106 2.29 -8.92 -2.46
CA SER A 106 2.34 -9.92 -3.51
C SER A 106 3.56 -9.74 -4.40
N ILE A 107 3.84 -8.51 -4.87
CA ILE A 107 5.04 -8.22 -5.67
C ILE A 107 6.32 -8.52 -4.89
N GLY A 108 6.44 -8.04 -3.66
CA GLY A 108 7.61 -8.32 -2.82
C GLY A 108 7.83 -9.83 -2.60
N THR A 109 6.75 -10.59 -2.43
CA THR A 109 6.80 -12.05 -2.26
C THR A 109 7.17 -12.76 -3.56
N LEU A 110 6.66 -12.30 -4.70
CA LEU A 110 7.01 -12.85 -6.02
C LEU A 110 8.48 -12.62 -6.34
N LEU A 111 9.01 -11.43 -6.06
CA LEU A 111 10.43 -11.15 -6.20
C LEU A 111 11.26 -12.05 -5.27
N TRP A 112 10.87 -12.14 -3.99
CA TRP A 112 11.59 -12.94 -3.00
C TRP A 112 11.62 -14.44 -3.33
N THR A 113 10.50 -14.99 -3.79
CA THR A 113 10.36 -16.43 -4.06
C THR A 113 10.77 -16.81 -5.48
N ALA A 114 10.88 -15.83 -6.39
CA ALA A 114 11.25 -16.00 -7.79
C ALA A 114 10.57 -17.22 -8.45
N PRO A 115 9.22 -17.29 -8.43
CA PRO A 115 8.52 -18.48 -8.91
C PRO A 115 8.74 -18.64 -10.42
N GLY A 116 9.00 -19.87 -10.85
CA GLY A 116 9.29 -20.21 -12.25
C GLY A 116 10.78 -20.42 -12.55
N PHE A 117 11.67 -20.09 -11.62
CA PHE A 117 13.07 -20.49 -11.69
C PHE A 117 13.27 -21.84 -10.99
N SER A 118 13.97 -22.77 -11.66
CA SER A 118 14.40 -24.03 -11.03
C SER A 118 15.59 -23.82 -10.09
N ASP A 119 16.44 -22.84 -10.41
CA ASP A 119 17.50 -22.32 -9.55
C ASP A 119 17.45 -20.77 -9.65
N PRO A 120 16.93 -20.07 -8.64
CA PRO A 120 16.66 -18.65 -8.74
C PRO A 120 17.96 -17.83 -8.72
N PRO A 121 18.15 -16.90 -9.67
CA PRO A 121 19.35 -16.07 -9.72
C PRO A 121 19.44 -15.16 -8.50
N GLU A 122 20.67 -14.81 -8.11
CA GLU A 122 20.89 -13.85 -7.03
C GLU A 122 20.20 -12.52 -7.33
N HIS A 123 19.60 -11.93 -6.30
CA HIS A 123 18.98 -10.62 -6.43
C HIS A 123 20.02 -9.52 -6.58
N SER A 124 19.73 -8.53 -7.41
CA SER A 124 20.51 -7.30 -7.49
C SER A 124 20.26 -6.43 -6.24
N HIS A 125 21.10 -5.41 -6.05
CA HIS A 125 20.86 -4.40 -5.02
C HIS A 125 19.49 -3.72 -5.19
N ALA A 126 19.05 -3.50 -6.43
CA ALA A 126 17.74 -2.93 -6.72
C ALA A 126 16.60 -3.90 -6.35
N GLY A 127 16.76 -5.20 -6.63
CA GLY A 127 15.81 -6.24 -6.21
C GLY A 127 15.65 -6.33 -4.69
N ILE A 128 16.77 -6.32 -3.96
CA ILE A 128 16.76 -6.31 -2.48
C ILE A 128 16.07 -5.05 -1.96
N LEU A 129 16.35 -3.89 -2.56
CA LEU A 129 15.74 -2.62 -2.17
C LEU A 129 14.23 -2.60 -2.44
N ASP A 130 13.78 -3.12 -3.58
CA ASP A 130 12.35 -3.15 -3.94
C ASP A 130 11.56 -4.07 -3.01
N ILE A 131 12.09 -5.25 -2.69
CA ILE A 131 11.52 -6.14 -1.67
C ILE A 131 11.40 -5.42 -0.33
N THR A 132 12.46 -4.73 0.10
CA THR A 132 12.47 -4.00 1.37
C THR A 132 11.40 -2.90 1.38
N ILE A 133 11.29 -2.14 0.29
CA ILE A 133 10.26 -1.12 0.10
C ILE A 133 8.86 -1.73 0.10
N CYS A 134 8.68 -2.91 -0.51
CA CYS A 134 7.39 -3.61 -0.50
C CYS A 134 6.97 -3.97 0.94
N LEU A 135 7.89 -4.50 1.75
CA LEU A 135 7.60 -4.85 3.14
C LEU A 135 7.29 -3.61 4.00
N ILE A 136 8.11 -2.57 3.89
CA ILE A 136 7.92 -1.31 4.62
C ILE A 136 6.62 -0.62 4.19
N GLY A 137 6.38 -0.52 2.89
CA GLY A 137 5.18 0.08 2.31
C GLY A 137 3.91 -0.65 2.77
N THR A 138 3.95 -1.98 2.77
CA THR A 138 2.85 -2.82 3.29
C THR A 138 2.58 -2.52 4.77
N ALA A 139 3.62 -2.46 5.60
CA ALA A 139 3.48 -2.15 7.02
C ALA A 139 2.86 -0.76 7.27
N ILE A 140 3.29 0.25 6.51
CA ILE A 140 2.76 1.62 6.58
C ILE A 140 1.28 1.65 6.15
N LEU A 141 0.93 1.03 5.02
CA LEU A 141 -0.44 0.98 4.51
C LEU A 141 -1.38 0.29 5.49
N LEU A 142 -0.97 -0.86 6.05
CA LEU A 142 -1.75 -1.59 7.05
C LEU A 142 -1.88 -0.81 8.36
N SER A 143 -0.83 -0.11 8.78
CA SER A 143 -0.88 0.75 9.97
C SER A 143 -1.90 1.88 9.80
N ASN A 144 -1.90 2.55 8.65
CA ASN A 144 -2.88 3.58 8.33
C ASN A 144 -4.31 2.99 8.31
N ALA A 145 -4.50 1.87 7.61
CA ALA A 145 -5.80 1.19 7.55
C ALA A 145 -6.30 0.80 8.95
N ALA A 146 -5.43 0.27 9.81
CA ALA A 146 -5.75 -0.09 11.18
C ALA A 146 -6.16 1.13 12.01
N CYS A 147 -5.42 2.25 11.93
CA CYS A 147 -5.79 3.49 12.62
C CYS A 147 -7.18 3.99 12.19
N LEU A 148 -7.47 3.99 10.89
CA LEU A 148 -8.77 4.39 10.36
C LEU A 148 -9.90 3.44 10.80
N LEU A 149 -9.64 2.13 10.85
CA LEU A 149 -10.60 1.16 11.36
C LEU A 149 -10.89 1.36 12.84
N VAL A 150 -9.87 1.59 13.66
CA VAL A 150 -10.05 1.88 15.09
C VAL A 150 -10.91 3.12 15.28
N LEU A 151 -10.64 4.21 14.55
CA LEU A 151 -11.47 5.42 14.60
C LEU A 151 -12.92 5.16 14.19
N ALA A 152 -13.14 4.43 13.09
CA ALA A 152 -14.50 4.08 12.63
C ALA A 152 -15.25 3.23 13.67
N ARG A 153 -14.57 2.29 14.35
CA ARG A 153 -15.15 1.48 15.42
C ARG A 153 -15.49 2.33 16.65
N VAL A 154 -14.62 3.25 17.04
CA VAL A 154 -14.87 4.18 18.16
C VAL A 154 -16.06 5.07 17.86
N GLN A 155 -16.16 5.61 16.64
CA GLN A 155 -17.31 6.41 16.21
C GLN A 155 -18.61 5.63 16.33
N LYS A 156 -18.67 4.42 15.76
CA LYS A 156 -19.87 3.56 15.81
C LYS A 156 -20.31 3.24 17.24
N ARG A 157 -19.36 2.94 18.15
CA ARG A 157 -19.66 2.67 19.56
C ARG A 157 -20.25 3.89 20.27
N ARG A 158 -19.66 5.07 20.08
CA ARG A 158 -20.12 6.31 20.72
C ARG A 158 -21.51 6.72 20.25
N THR A 159 -21.80 6.60 18.95
CA THR A 159 -23.13 6.88 18.41
C THR A 159 -24.19 5.94 18.98
N ALA A 160 -23.89 4.63 19.08
CA ALA A 160 -24.82 3.66 19.66
C ALA A 160 -25.13 3.95 21.14
N SER A 161 -24.12 4.33 21.94
CA SER A 161 -24.33 4.70 23.35
C SER A 161 -25.17 5.97 23.50
N ALA A 162 -25.00 6.97 22.62
CA ALA A 162 -25.78 8.20 22.65
C ALA A 162 -27.26 7.96 22.30
N THR A 163 -27.55 7.11 21.31
CA THR A 163 -28.93 6.72 20.96
C THR A 163 -29.62 5.95 22.09
N ALA A 164 -28.90 5.03 22.75
CA ALA A 164 -29.45 4.26 23.86
C ALA A 164 -29.83 5.16 25.06
N ALA A 165 -28.99 6.14 25.39
CA ALA A 165 -29.25 7.08 26.48
C ALA A 165 -30.52 7.92 26.23
N ASP A 166 -30.73 8.39 24.99
CA ASP A 166 -31.91 9.20 24.61
C ASP A 166 -33.22 8.41 24.71
N SER A 167 -33.19 7.11 24.38
CA SER A 167 -34.35 6.21 24.48
C SER A 167 -34.76 5.86 25.91
N SER A 168 -33.83 5.94 26.88
CA SER A 168 -34.11 5.67 28.30
C SER A 168 -34.71 6.88 29.03
N THR A 169 -34.60 8.08 28.46
CA THR A 169 -35.09 9.34 29.04
C THR A 169 -36.47 9.77 28.53
N ARG A 170 -37.07 9.01 27.61
CA ARG A 170 -38.45 9.19 27.14
C ARG A 170 -39.37 8.15 27.78
#